data_AF-A0A7J9QGW9-F1
#
_entry.id   AF-A0A7J9QGW9-F1
#
_cell.length_a   1.000
_cell.length_b   1.000
_cell.length_c   1.000
_cell.angle_alpha   90.00
_cell.angle_beta   90.00
_cell.angle_gamma   90.00
#
_symmetry.space_group_name_H-M   'P 1'
#
loop_
_entity.id
_entity.type
_entity.pdbx_description
1 polymer ?
#
loop_
_entity_poly.entity_id
_entity_poly.type
_entity_poly.pdbx_seq_one_letter_code
_entity_poly.pdbx_strand_id
1 'polypeptide(L)'
;MSFEKLIRIPNDRIGALIGKSGSVKSSIEKSCYVSIDIDGDNGEVFIKSVGDVEKMQPFKAMEIVSAIGRGFSPENAMTLLEGENTLHVIDLREFAGKSNANVERIKGRIIGEGGRARKNMENLTSTHISVYGRTVSIIGDASKLRLVVDAISAISSGGMHGAVYDKLEAANRRTKQEKMQLWEDQDVFY
;
A
#
# COMPACT_ATOMS: atom_id res chain seq x y z
N MET A 1 -11.20 1.39 26.66
CA MET A 1 -10.99 2.64 25.90
C MET A 1 -11.79 2.52 24.61
N SER A 2 -12.63 3.51 24.29
CA SER A 2 -13.32 3.58 22.99
C SER A 2 -12.42 4.29 21.98
N PHE A 3 -12.15 3.66 20.86
CA PHE A 3 -11.49 4.26 19.70
C PHE A 3 -12.55 4.71 18.69
N GLU A 4 -12.50 5.98 18.30
CA GLU A 4 -13.27 6.55 17.19
C GLU A 4 -12.36 7.40 16.31
N LYS A 5 -12.51 7.30 14.99
CA LYS A 5 -11.74 8.09 14.04
C LYS A 5 -12.56 8.44 12.82
N LEU A 6 -12.48 9.71 12.44
CA LEU A 6 -12.94 10.22 11.15
C LEU A 6 -11.76 10.25 10.17
N ILE A 7 -11.96 9.68 8.98
CA ILE A 7 -11.05 9.79 7.85
C ILE A 7 -11.84 10.19 6.61
N ARG A 8 -11.17 10.85 5.66
CA ARG A 8 -11.81 11.29 4.41
C ARG A 8 -11.20 10.59 3.22
N ILE A 9 -12.04 10.08 2.34
CA ILE A 9 -11.65 9.49 1.06
C ILE A 9 -12.20 10.30 -0.12
N PRO A 10 -11.59 10.21 -1.30
CA PRO A 10 -12.13 10.83 -2.51
C PRO A 10 -13.51 10.26 -2.87
N ASN A 11 -14.40 11.12 -3.39
CA ASN A 11 -15.79 10.75 -3.70
C ASN A 11 -15.89 9.59 -4.71
N ASP A 12 -15.01 9.54 -5.71
CA ASP A 12 -14.92 8.46 -6.69
C ASP A 12 -14.47 7.12 -6.09
N ARG A 13 -13.99 7.11 -4.84
CA ARG A 13 -13.56 5.90 -4.12
C ARG A 13 -14.59 5.39 -3.12
N ILE A 14 -15.66 6.15 -2.83
CA ILE A 14 -16.75 5.74 -1.94
C ILE A 14 -17.36 4.41 -2.40
N GLY A 15 -17.67 4.29 -3.70
CA GLY A 15 -18.25 3.07 -4.25
C GLY A 15 -17.34 1.83 -4.09
N ALA A 16 -16.03 2.02 -4.21
CA ALA A 16 -15.06 0.94 -4.00
C ALA A 16 -14.98 0.51 -2.53
N LEU A 17 -15.13 1.45 -1.59
CA LEU A 17 -15.14 1.16 -0.16
C LEU A 17 -16.44 0.47 0.28
N ILE A 18 -17.59 0.90 -0.25
CA ILE A 18 -18.87 0.25 0.06
C ILE A 18 -18.90 -1.15 -0.55
N GLY A 19 -18.53 -1.27 -1.83
CA GLY A 19 -18.65 -2.52 -2.59
C GLY A 19 -20.10 -2.84 -2.97
N LYS A 20 -20.28 -3.87 -3.80
CA LYS A 20 -21.63 -4.28 -4.24
C LYS A 20 -22.46 -4.70 -3.03
N SER A 21 -23.59 -4.02 -2.81
CA SER A 21 -24.47 -4.25 -1.65
C SER A 21 -23.77 -4.15 -0.29
N GLY A 22 -22.72 -3.31 -0.17
CA GLY A 22 -22.00 -3.14 1.08
C GLY A 22 -21.01 -4.26 1.40
N SER A 23 -20.66 -5.11 0.42
CA SER A 23 -19.82 -6.29 0.64
C SER A 23 -18.43 -5.96 1.18
N VAL A 24 -17.78 -4.91 0.67
CA VAL A 24 -16.42 -4.53 1.08
C VAL A 24 -16.43 -3.95 2.47
N LYS A 25 -17.32 -2.98 2.73
CA LYS A 25 -17.56 -2.44 4.08
C LYS A 25 -17.76 -3.57 5.10
N SER A 26 -18.68 -4.48 4.80
CA SER A 26 -19.01 -5.60 5.70
C SER A 26 -17.82 -6.52 5.96
N SER A 27 -16.97 -6.76 4.96
CA SER A 27 -15.75 -7.55 5.13
C SER A 27 -14.75 -6.86 6.06
N ILE A 28 -14.54 -5.55 5.91
CA ILE A 28 -13.62 -4.79 6.77
C ILE A 28 -14.12 -4.77 8.21
N GLU A 29 -15.42 -4.51 8.42
CA GLU A 29 -16.06 -4.51 9.74
C GLU A 29 -15.88 -5.85 10.46
N LYS A 30 -16.11 -6.96 9.75
CA LYS A 30 -15.96 -8.32 10.30
C LYS A 30 -14.51 -8.68 10.60
N SER A 31 -13.60 -8.41 9.67
CA SER A 31 -12.18 -8.78 9.82
C SER A 31 -11.48 -7.96 10.89
N CYS A 32 -11.85 -6.69 11.07
CA CYS A 32 -11.20 -5.79 12.02
C CYS A 32 -11.97 -5.60 13.33
N TYR A 33 -13.17 -6.20 13.46
CA TYR A 33 -14.07 -6.00 14.60
C TYR A 33 -14.35 -4.51 14.89
N VAL A 34 -14.76 -3.79 13.85
CA VAL A 34 -15.11 -2.37 13.90
C VAL A 34 -16.48 -2.13 13.27
N SER A 35 -17.07 -0.97 13.54
CA SER A 35 -18.18 -0.42 12.77
C SER A 35 -17.66 0.73 11.90
N ILE A 36 -18.16 0.78 10.67
CA ILE A 36 -17.83 1.80 9.69
C ILE A 36 -19.14 2.51 9.31
N ASP A 37 -19.15 3.84 9.37
CA ASP A 37 -20.22 4.65 8.80
C ASP A 37 -19.62 5.52 7.68
N ILE A 38 -20.31 5.60 6.54
CA ILE A 38 -19.79 6.23 5.32
C ILE A 38 -20.81 7.24 4.85
N ASP A 39 -20.42 8.50 4.84
CA ASP A 39 -21.16 9.57 4.19
C ASP A 39 -20.93 9.50 2.67
N GLY A 40 -22.00 9.17 1.95
CA GLY A 40 -21.99 8.98 0.50
C GLY A 40 -21.78 10.26 -0.30
N ASP A 41 -21.94 11.44 0.31
CA ASP A 41 -21.90 12.72 -0.40
C ASP A 41 -20.53 13.39 -0.31
N ASN A 42 -19.85 13.29 0.84
CA ASN A 42 -18.60 14.02 1.11
C ASN A 42 -17.35 13.13 1.31
N GLY A 43 -17.54 11.80 1.35
CA GLY A 43 -16.47 10.81 1.51
C GLY A 43 -15.92 10.70 2.93
N GLU A 44 -16.67 11.18 3.93
CA GLU A 44 -16.35 10.99 5.34
C GLU A 44 -16.63 9.55 5.77
N VAL A 45 -15.64 8.95 6.44
CA VAL A 45 -15.73 7.59 6.94
C VAL A 45 -15.42 7.62 8.43
N PHE A 46 -16.42 7.26 9.23
CA PHE A 46 -16.31 7.12 10.68
C PHE A 46 -16.03 5.66 11.03
N ILE A 47 -14.89 5.40 11.65
CA ILE A 47 -14.50 4.07 12.14
C ILE A 47 -14.62 4.08 13.66
N LYS A 48 -15.39 3.13 14.20
CA LYS A 48 -15.60 2.94 15.63
C LYS A 48 -15.22 1.53 16.04
N SER A 49 -14.50 1.40 17.14
CA SER A 49 -14.24 0.10 17.75
C SER A 49 -15.51 -0.47 18.36
N VAL A 50 -15.76 -1.76 18.16
CA VAL A 50 -16.96 -2.45 18.65
C VAL A 50 -16.54 -3.74 19.35
N GLY A 51 -17.13 -4.00 20.52
CA GLY A 51 -16.97 -5.26 21.23
C GLY A 51 -15.66 -5.37 22.01
N ASP A 52 -15.02 -6.54 21.90
CA ASP A 52 -13.87 -6.94 22.70
C ASP A 52 -12.59 -6.21 22.29
N VAL A 53 -11.98 -5.53 23.27
CA VAL A 53 -10.76 -4.74 23.13
C VAL A 53 -9.57 -5.61 22.68
N GLU A 54 -9.59 -6.91 22.98
CA GLU A 54 -8.50 -7.82 22.62
C GLU A 54 -8.50 -8.21 21.13
N LYS A 55 -9.65 -8.11 20.45
CA LYS A 55 -9.81 -8.55 19.05
C LYS A 55 -9.84 -7.41 18.06
N MET A 56 -10.22 -6.21 18.51
CA MET A 56 -10.38 -5.06 17.63
C MET A 56 -9.05 -4.65 16.97
N GLN A 57 -9.12 -4.35 15.67
CA GLN A 57 -7.99 -3.88 14.88
C GLN A 57 -8.32 -2.54 14.19
N PRO A 58 -8.67 -1.47 14.95
CA PRO A 58 -9.09 -0.20 14.37
C PRO A 58 -8.03 0.45 13.48
N PHE A 59 -6.75 0.28 13.81
CA PHE A 59 -5.64 0.81 13.00
C PHE A 59 -5.54 0.11 11.64
N LYS A 60 -5.74 -1.22 11.59
CA LYS A 60 -5.79 -1.96 10.31
C LYS A 60 -6.99 -1.52 9.47
N ALA A 61 -8.16 -1.34 10.08
CA ALA A 61 -9.32 -0.79 9.38
C ALA A 61 -9.02 0.59 8.77
N MET A 62 -8.36 1.49 9.52
CA MET A 62 -7.94 2.79 9.00
C MET A 62 -6.98 2.68 7.82
N GLU A 63 -5.97 1.79 7.91
CA GLU A 63 -5.03 1.56 6.81
C GLU A 63 -5.76 1.04 5.57
N ILE A 64 -6.68 0.08 5.71
CA ILE A 64 -7.46 -0.47 4.59
C ILE A 64 -8.32 0.60 3.93
N VAL A 65 -9.08 1.39 4.72
CA VAL A 65 -9.91 2.46 4.15
C VAL A 65 -9.05 3.51 3.47
N SER A 66 -7.90 3.86 4.07
CA SER A 66 -6.94 4.80 3.47
C SER A 66 -6.36 4.25 2.17
N ALA A 67 -6.03 2.96 2.11
CA ALA A 67 -5.54 2.29 0.92
C ALA A 67 -6.57 2.32 -0.22
N ILE A 68 -7.83 1.98 0.07
CA ILE A 68 -8.93 2.03 -0.92
C ILE A 68 -9.12 3.48 -1.42
N GLY A 69 -9.11 4.46 -0.49
CA GLY A 69 -9.18 5.88 -0.82
C GLY A 69 -8.01 6.38 -1.67
N ARG A 70 -6.86 5.69 -1.62
CA ARG A 70 -5.67 5.97 -2.44
C ARG A 70 -5.56 5.09 -3.67
N GLY A 71 -6.69 4.52 -4.11
CA GLY A 71 -6.79 3.85 -5.41
C GLY A 71 -6.41 2.37 -5.39
N PHE A 72 -6.20 1.73 -4.23
CA PHE A 72 -6.11 0.27 -4.20
C PHE A 72 -7.47 -0.38 -4.43
N SER A 73 -7.50 -1.54 -5.08
CA SER A 73 -8.70 -2.36 -5.10
C SER A 73 -8.97 -2.92 -3.69
N PRO A 74 -10.22 -3.27 -3.35
CA PRO A 74 -10.54 -3.90 -2.07
C PRO A 74 -9.68 -5.13 -1.79
N GLU A 75 -9.43 -5.96 -2.80
CA GLU A 75 -8.65 -7.19 -2.69
C GLU A 75 -7.21 -6.88 -2.27
N ASN A 76 -6.54 -5.96 -2.96
CA ASN A 76 -5.17 -5.57 -2.60
C ASN A 76 -5.13 -4.85 -1.25
N ALA A 77 -6.15 -4.05 -0.90
CA ALA A 77 -6.19 -3.37 0.40
C ALA A 77 -6.32 -4.36 1.57
N MET A 78 -7.09 -5.44 1.40
CA MET A 78 -7.29 -6.46 2.44
C MET A 78 -6.01 -7.24 2.77
N THR A 79 -5.00 -7.25 1.89
CA THR A 79 -3.68 -7.85 2.18
C THR A 79 -2.96 -7.18 3.36
N LEU A 80 -3.40 -6.00 3.80
CA LEU A 80 -2.92 -5.37 5.05
C LEU A 80 -3.21 -6.20 6.31
N LEU A 81 -4.15 -7.14 6.24
CA LEU A 81 -4.44 -8.08 7.32
C LEU A 81 -3.49 -9.29 7.34
N GLU A 82 -2.69 -9.46 6.29
CA GLU A 82 -1.78 -10.59 6.14
C GLU A 82 -0.40 -10.25 6.69
N GLY A 83 0.08 -11.06 7.64
CA GLY A 83 1.41 -10.90 8.25
C GLY A 83 1.67 -9.49 8.76
N GLU A 84 2.87 -8.99 8.46
CA GLU A 84 3.35 -7.67 8.89
C GLU A 84 3.23 -6.61 7.79
N ASN A 85 2.24 -6.76 6.90
CA ASN A 85 2.01 -5.79 5.85
C ASN A 85 1.56 -4.44 6.44
N THR A 86 2.10 -3.36 5.88
CA THR A 86 1.71 -1.98 6.23
C THR A 86 1.56 -1.12 4.99
N LEU A 87 0.82 -0.02 5.12
CA LEU A 87 0.60 0.95 4.07
C LEU A 87 1.64 2.08 4.15
N HIS A 88 2.44 2.24 3.09
CA HIS A 88 3.29 3.41 2.92
C HIS A 88 2.74 4.34 1.84
N VAL A 89 2.79 5.65 2.06
CA VAL A 89 2.26 6.65 1.13
C VAL A 89 3.31 7.72 0.86
N ILE A 90 3.61 7.91 -0.42
CA ILE A 90 4.55 8.90 -0.92
C ILE A 90 3.76 10.04 -1.58
N ASP A 91 4.01 11.28 -1.18
CA ASP A 91 3.48 12.46 -1.84
C ASP A 91 4.38 12.89 -3.00
N LEU A 92 3.86 12.81 -4.23
CA LEU A 92 4.63 13.16 -5.42
C LEU A 92 5.01 14.65 -5.48
N ARG A 93 4.38 15.50 -4.67
CA ARG A 93 4.77 16.91 -4.52
C ARG A 93 6.16 17.09 -3.95
N GLU A 94 6.67 16.11 -3.19
CA GLU A 94 8.03 16.13 -2.66
C GLU A 94 9.08 16.12 -3.78
N PHE A 95 8.73 15.56 -4.95
CA PHE A 95 9.61 15.48 -6.12
C PHE A 95 9.24 16.49 -7.21
N ALA A 96 7.94 16.72 -7.44
CA ALA A 96 7.44 17.59 -8.50
C ALA A 96 7.33 19.08 -8.09
N GLY A 97 7.42 19.37 -6.79
CA GLY A 97 7.05 20.66 -6.21
C GLY A 97 5.57 20.99 -6.46
N LYS A 98 5.31 22.23 -6.88
CA LYS A 98 3.94 22.72 -7.14
C LYS A 98 3.41 22.41 -8.54
N SER A 99 4.24 21.88 -9.45
CA SER A 99 3.88 21.69 -10.86
C SER A 99 3.04 20.42 -11.08
N ASN A 100 1.79 20.60 -11.52
CA ASN A 100 0.92 19.48 -11.90
C ASN A 100 1.46 18.69 -13.10
N ALA A 101 2.05 19.38 -14.08
CA ALA A 101 2.67 18.72 -15.24
C ALA A 101 3.82 17.80 -14.81
N ASN A 102 4.61 18.22 -13.81
CA ASN A 102 5.67 17.37 -13.27
C ASN A 102 5.11 16.17 -12.50
N VAL A 103 4.02 16.33 -11.75
CA VAL A 103 3.34 15.21 -11.08
C VAL A 103 2.88 14.17 -12.11
N GLU A 104 2.21 14.60 -13.18
CA GLU A 104 1.75 13.67 -14.23
C GLU A 104 2.92 12.99 -14.96
N ARG A 105 4.02 13.72 -15.22
CA ARG A 105 5.24 13.12 -15.78
C ARG A 105 5.84 12.06 -14.87
N ILE A 106 5.93 12.32 -13.57
CA ILE A 106 6.44 11.36 -12.58
C ILE A 106 5.52 10.12 -12.51
N LYS A 107 4.20 10.33 -12.45
CA LYS A 107 3.22 9.23 -12.50
C LYS A 107 3.42 8.37 -13.76
N GLY A 108 3.57 9.01 -14.92
CA GLY A 108 3.82 8.32 -16.19
C GLY A 108 5.07 7.45 -16.15
N ARG A 109 6.15 7.91 -15.51
CA ARG A 109 7.37 7.10 -15.31
C ARG A 109 7.13 5.94 -14.36
N ILE A 110 6.55 6.17 -13.19
CA ILE A 110 6.29 5.12 -12.18
C ILE A 110 5.38 4.02 -12.75
N ILE A 111 4.34 4.41 -13.49
CA ILE A 111 3.44 3.47 -14.16
C ILE A 111 4.20 2.75 -15.28
N GLY A 112 4.94 3.51 -16.10
CA GLY A 112 5.58 3.03 -17.31
C GLY A 112 4.58 2.69 -18.41
N GLU A 113 5.07 2.36 -19.60
CA GLU A 113 4.22 2.01 -20.72
C GLU A 113 3.34 0.78 -20.41
N GLY A 114 2.02 0.93 -20.51
CA GLY A 114 1.06 -0.13 -20.18
C GLY A 114 1.08 -0.60 -18.72
N GLY A 115 1.66 0.18 -17.81
CA GLY A 115 1.84 -0.22 -16.41
C GLY A 115 3.01 -1.17 -16.18
N ARG A 116 3.89 -1.37 -17.15
CA ARG A 116 5.00 -2.34 -17.07
C ARG A 116 5.99 -2.03 -15.94
N ALA A 117 6.34 -0.76 -15.74
CA ALA A 117 7.31 -0.40 -14.71
C ALA A 117 6.78 -0.68 -13.30
N ARG A 118 5.54 -0.28 -13.03
CA ARG A 118 4.83 -0.59 -11.78
C ARG A 118 4.77 -2.10 -11.53
N LYS A 119 4.29 -2.87 -12.52
CA LYS A 119 4.17 -4.34 -12.42
C LYS A 119 5.52 -5.02 -12.17
N ASN A 120 6.59 -4.55 -12.81
CA ASN A 120 7.93 -5.10 -12.59
C ASN A 120 8.40 -4.84 -11.15
N MET A 121 8.19 -3.64 -10.62
CA MET A 121 8.51 -3.34 -9.22
C MET A 121 7.68 -4.18 -8.25
N GLU A 122 6.37 -4.32 -8.49
CA GLU A 122 5.47 -5.18 -7.71
C GLU A 122 5.98 -6.64 -7.70
N ASN A 123 6.29 -7.21 -8.87
CA ASN A 123 6.74 -8.59 -9.01
C ASN A 123 8.10 -8.85 -8.36
N LEU A 124 9.04 -7.91 -8.51
CA LEU A 124 10.36 -8.04 -7.89
C LEU A 124 10.26 -7.96 -6.37
N THR A 125 9.37 -7.14 -5.84
CA THR A 125 9.35 -6.88 -4.39
C THR A 125 8.25 -7.63 -3.64
N SER A 126 7.37 -8.34 -4.34
CA SER A 126 6.15 -8.94 -3.79
C SER A 126 5.30 -7.93 -3.03
N THR A 127 5.15 -6.72 -3.60
CA THR A 127 4.34 -5.63 -3.03
C THR A 127 3.20 -5.25 -3.96
N HIS A 128 2.23 -4.51 -3.44
CA HIS A 128 1.20 -3.86 -4.24
C HIS A 128 1.46 -2.36 -4.31
N ILE A 129 1.37 -1.78 -5.51
CA ILE A 129 1.62 -0.36 -5.75
C ILE A 129 0.38 0.27 -6.41
N SER A 130 -0.15 1.33 -5.82
CA SER A 130 -1.19 2.17 -6.42
C SER A 130 -0.70 3.59 -6.68
N VAL A 131 -0.98 4.10 -7.87
CA VAL A 131 -0.66 5.47 -8.29
C VAL A 131 -1.97 6.21 -8.47
N TYR A 132 -2.31 7.10 -7.55
CA TYR A 132 -3.61 7.75 -7.51
C TYR A 132 -3.52 9.20 -7.03
N GLY A 133 -4.21 10.10 -7.75
CA GLY A 133 -4.16 11.53 -7.50
C GLY A 133 -2.72 12.06 -7.53
N ARG A 134 -2.25 12.58 -6.39
CA ARG A 134 -0.89 13.11 -6.18
C ARG A 134 0.00 12.18 -5.37
N THR A 135 -0.43 10.95 -5.13
CA THR A 135 0.27 10.02 -4.24
C THR A 135 0.57 8.70 -4.91
N VAL A 136 1.62 8.05 -4.43
CA VAL A 136 1.90 6.64 -4.70
C VAL A 136 1.87 5.91 -3.39
N SER A 137 1.04 4.88 -3.31
CA SER A 137 0.84 4.09 -2.11
C SER A 137 1.32 2.67 -2.35
N ILE A 138 1.91 2.06 -1.32
CA ILE A 138 2.55 0.76 -1.39
C ILE A 138 2.05 -0.07 -0.20
N ILE A 139 1.68 -1.32 -0.45
CA ILE A 139 1.38 -2.31 0.59
C ILE A 139 2.39 -3.44 0.50
N GLY A 140 3.01 -3.78 1.62
CA GLY A 140 3.92 -4.90 1.75
C GLY A 140 4.60 -4.94 3.11
N ASP A 141 5.48 -5.91 3.32
CA ASP A 141 6.26 -6.01 4.55
C ASP A 141 7.32 -4.89 4.65
N ALA A 142 7.79 -4.62 5.87
CA ALA A 142 8.72 -3.53 6.15
C ALA A 142 10.05 -3.61 5.36
N SER A 143 10.55 -4.83 5.11
CA SER A 143 11.81 -5.03 4.40
C SER A 143 11.67 -4.70 2.91
N LYS A 144 10.55 -5.10 2.31
CA LYS A 144 10.23 -4.88 0.88
C LYS A 144 9.79 -3.45 0.61
N LEU A 145 9.04 -2.84 1.54
CA LEU A 145 8.61 -1.45 1.43
C LEU A 145 9.80 -0.51 1.23
N ARG A 146 10.87 -0.66 2.00
CA ARG A 146 12.06 0.19 1.86
C ARG A 146 12.65 0.13 0.45
N LEU A 147 12.73 -1.06 -0.15
CA LEU A 147 13.26 -1.23 -1.51
C LEU A 147 12.38 -0.53 -2.55
N VAL A 148 11.06 -0.62 -2.41
CA VAL A 148 10.10 0.01 -3.32
C VAL A 148 10.10 1.52 -3.17
N VAL A 149 10.19 2.03 -1.93
CA VAL A 149 10.28 3.47 -1.65
C VAL A 149 11.54 4.06 -2.29
N ASP A 150 12.69 3.41 -2.14
CA ASP A 150 13.94 3.81 -2.79
C ASP A 150 13.79 3.83 -4.33
N ALA A 151 13.17 2.78 -4.89
CA ALA A 151 12.94 2.66 -6.33
C ALA A 151 12.04 3.77 -6.87
N ILE A 152 10.89 4.03 -6.21
CA ILE A 152 9.96 5.10 -6.59
C ILE A 152 10.63 6.47 -6.45
N SER A 153 11.39 6.69 -5.38
CA SER A 153 12.11 7.95 -5.17
C SER A 153 13.16 8.20 -6.25
N ALA A 154 13.89 7.16 -6.66
CA ALA A 154 14.86 7.23 -7.74
C ALA A 154 14.18 7.55 -9.09
N ILE A 155 13.09 6.85 -9.45
CA ILE A 155 12.33 7.12 -10.68
C ILE A 155 11.78 8.54 -10.68
N SER A 156 11.21 8.97 -9.55
CA SER A 156 10.61 10.31 -9.37
C SER A 156 11.64 11.42 -9.51
N SER A 157 12.88 11.17 -9.06
CA SER A 157 14.00 12.10 -9.16
C SER A 157 14.71 12.07 -10.52
N GLY A 158 14.25 11.24 -11.45
CA GLY A 158 14.77 11.20 -12.83
C GLY A 158 15.65 9.99 -13.16
N GLY A 159 15.87 9.08 -12.22
CA GLY A 159 16.66 7.86 -12.42
C GLY A 159 16.12 6.94 -13.52
N MET A 160 17.04 6.25 -14.21
CA MET A 160 16.71 5.32 -15.28
C MET A 160 16.04 4.06 -14.74
N HIS A 161 15.02 3.56 -15.45
CA HIS A 161 14.32 2.33 -15.08
C HIS A 161 15.24 1.13 -14.97
N GLY A 162 16.17 0.95 -15.92
CA GLY A 162 17.13 -0.16 -15.90
C GLY A 162 17.95 -0.20 -14.60
N ALA A 163 18.58 0.92 -14.23
CA ALA A 163 19.36 1.01 -13.00
C ALA A 163 18.53 0.74 -11.72
N VAL A 164 17.25 1.12 -11.73
CA VAL A 164 16.33 0.81 -10.61
C VAL A 164 16.02 -0.68 -10.55
N TYR A 165 15.78 -1.33 -11.69
CA TYR A 165 15.56 -2.77 -11.74
C TYR A 165 16.80 -3.55 -11.32
N ASP A 166 17.99 -3.18 -11.80
CA ASP A 166 19.26 -3.81 -11.42
C ASP A 166 19.47 -3.77 -9.90
N LYS A 167 19.13 -2.63 -9.27
CA LYS A 167 19.22 -2.46 -7.80
C LYS A 167 18.23 -3.36 -7.06
N LEU A 168 16.98 -3.46 -7.55
CA LEU A 168 15.95 -4.34 -6.96
C LEU A 168 16.33 -5.82 -7.10
N GLU A 169 16.82 -6.23 -8.27
CA GLU A 169 17.28 -7.60 -8.52
C GLU A 169 18.49 -7.96 -7.66
N ALA A 170 19.46 -7.07 -7.54
CA ALA A 170 20.61 -7.26 -6.66
C ALA A 170 20.20 -7.41 -5.20
N ALA A 171 19.25 -6.60 -4.72
CA ALA A 171 18.71 -6.71 -3.37
C ALA A 171 18.01 -8.06 -3.14
N ASN A 172 17.20 -8.53 -4.08
CA ASN A 172 16.56 -9.83 -3.99
C ASN A 172 17.56 -10.99 -3.99
N ARG A 173 18.59 -10.92 -4.84
CA ARG A 173 19.65 -11.94 -4.88
C ARG A 173 20.34 -12.02 -3.52
N ARG A 174 20.65 -10.88 -2.91
CA ARG A 174 21.25 -10.81 -1.57
C ARG A 174 20.33 -11.44 -0.51
N THR A 175 19.05 -11.08 -0.47
CA THR A 175 18.11 -11.68 0.50
C THR A 175 17.99 -13.20 0.31
N LYS A 176 18.05 -13.70 -0.92
CA LYS A 176 18.02 -15.14 -1.19
C LYS A 176 19.29 -15.84 -0.69
N GLN A 177 20.45 -15.23 -0.89
CA GLN A 177 21.73 -15.74 -0.39
C GLN A 177 21.77 -15.77 1.14
N GLU A 178 21.30 -14.71 1.80
CA GLU A 178 21.22 -14.63 3.27
C GLU A 178 20.30 -15.73 3.84
N LYS A 179 19.17 -16.02 3.18
CA LYS A 179 18.29 -17.14 3.57
C LYS A 179 18.94 -18.51 3.38
N MET A 180 19.72 -18.69 2.32
CA MET A 180 20.44 -19.96 2.07
C MET A 180 21.51 -20.21 3.13
N GLN A 181 22.28 -19.17 3.50
CA GLN A 181 23.29 -19.27 4.57
C GLN A 181 22.66 -19.65 5.91
N LEU A 182 21.52 -19.05 6.27
CA LEU A 182 20.81 -19.39 7.50
C LEU A 182 20.32 -20.85 7.54
N TRP A 183 19.99 -21.44 6.40
CA TRP A 183 19.62 -22.86 6.31
C TRP A 183 20.83 -23.77 6.44
N GLU A 184 21.94 -23.43 5.77
CA GLU A 184 23.19 -24.20 5.88
C GLU A 184 23.73 -24.19 7.32
N ASP A 185 23.66 -23.07 8.03
CA ASP A 185 24.11 -22.95 9.42
C ASP A 185 23.21 -23.72 10.42
N GLN A 186 21.92 -23.93 10.12
CA GLN A 186 21.02 -24.72 10.97
C GLN A 186 21.37 -26.21 10.97
N ASP A 187 21.88 -26.72 9.84
CA ASP A 187 22.26 -28.14 9.69
C ASP A 187 23.60 -28.48 10.38
N VAL A 188 24.34 -27.48 10.88
CA VAL A 188 25.63 -27.67 11.57
C VAL A 188 25.47 -27.93 13.08
N PHE A 189 24.25 -27.78 13.63
CA PHE A 189 23.95 -28.11 15.02
C PHE A 189 23.29 -29.50 15.14
N TYR A 190 24.09 -30.55 14.93
CA TYR A 190 23.78 -31.93 15.33
C TYR A 190 25.01 -32.62 15.91
#